data_AF-A0A1B1LQG1-F1
#
_entry.id   AF-A0A1B1LQG1-F1
#
_cell.length_a   1.000
_cell.length_b   1.000
_cell.length_c   1.000
_cell.angle_alpha   90.00
_cell.angle_beta   90.00
_cell.angle_gamma   90.00
#
_symmetry.space_group_name_H-M   'P 1'
#
loop_
_entity.id
_entity.type
_entity.pdbx_description
1 polymer ?
#
loop_
_entity_poly.entity_id
_entity_poly.type
_entity_poly.pdbx_seq_one_letter_code
_entity_poly.pdbx_strand_id
1 'polypeptide(L)'
;MFKNLAEYLQSQRKIEEAQKRKLNLLKLTVRNGDEREIIAALIDIGATGVDFKQTSFDYIYEYFSSARIIDVLVIMLLLNMKHPLSEGAIKKAYARQSDSEESRSAYISLIVDTIEKRW
;
A
#
# COMPACT_ATOMS: atom_id res chain seq x y z
N MET A 1 1.64 -28.58 -17.42
CA MET A 1 2.79 -29.36 -16.92
C MET A 1 4.02 -28.92 -17.71
N PHE A 2 5.10 -28.50 -17.06
CA PHE A 2 6.30 -28.00 -17.75
C PHE A 2 7.09 -29.18 -18.33
N LYS A 3 7.67 -29.03 -19.53
CA LYS A 3 8.38 -30.13 -20.20
C LYS A 3 9.81 -30.31 -19.69
N ASN A 4 10.41 -29.26 -19.12
CA ASN A 4 11.74 -29.30 -18.52
C ASN A 4 11.96 -28.15 -17.51
N LEU A 5 13.07 -28.21 -16.79
CA LEU A 5 13.47 -27.20 -15.79
C LEU A 5 13.63 -25.79 -16.40
N ALA A 6 14.12 -25.68 -17.64
CA ALA A 6 14.31 -24.39 -18.30
C ALA A 6 12.97 -23.68 -18.58
N GLU A 7 11.96 -24.41 -19.03
CA GLU A 7 10.59 -23.88 -19.22
C GLU A 7 9.98 -23.44 -17.87
N TYR A 8 10.19 -24.22 -16.81
CA TYR A 8 9.74 -23.85 -15.46
C TYR A 8 10.40 -22.54 -15.00
N LEU A 9 11.72 -22.44 -15.07
CA LEU A 9 12.48 -21.24 -14.66
C LEU A 9 12.11 -20.01 -15.49
N GLN A 10 11.89 -20.17 -16.81
CA GLN A 10 11.38 -19.08 -17.64
C GLN A 10 9.98 -18.63 -17.24
N SER A 11 9.10 -19.55 -16.87
CA SER A 11 7.76 -19.19 -16.39
C SER A 11 7.81 -18.42 -15.07
N GLN A 12 8.67 -18.83 -14.13
CA GLN A 12 8.86 -18.14 -12.85
C GLN A 12 9.38 -16.72 -13.07
N ARG A 13 10.38 -16.56 -13.94
CA ARG A 13 10.92 -15.24 -14.29
C ARG A 13 9.87 -14.31 -14.90
N LYS A 14 8.99 -14.82 -15.77
CA LYS A 14 7.88 -14.02 -16.32
C LYS A 14 6.90 -13.57 -15.25
N ILE A 15 6.60 -14.43 -14.28
CA ILE A 15 5.71 -14.09 -13.15
C ILE A 15 6.36 -13.00 -12.30
N GLU A 16 7.63 -13.14 -11.93
CA GLU A 16 8.36 -12.12 -11.16
C GLU A 16 8.43 -10.78 -11.90
N GLU A 17 8.71 -10.78 -13.20
CA GLU A 17 8.75 -9.57 -14.01
C GLU A 17 7.37 -8.89 -14.10
N ALA A 18 6.29 -9.66 -14.22
CA ALA A 18 4.93 -9.13 -14.21
C ALA A 18 4.57 -8.52 -12.85
N GLN A 19 4.93 -9.18 -11.75
CA GLN A 19 4.74 -8.66 -10.39
C GLN A 19 5.53 -7.36 -10.17
N LYS A 20 6.79 -7.30 -10.61
CA LYS A 20 7.60 -6.06 -10.55
C LYS A 20 6.97 -4.91 -11.32
N ARG A 21 6.41 -5.17 -12.51
CA ARG A 21 5.70 -4.16 -13.30
C ARG A 21 4.47 -3.63 -12.58
N LYS A 22 3.63 -4.53 -12.02
CA LYS A 22 2.45 -4.13 -11.24
C LYS A 22 2.82 -3.32 -10.00
N LEU A 23 3.87 -3.73 -9.27
CA LEU A 23 4.36 -2.97 -8.11
C LEU A 23 4.83 -1.57 -8.51
N ASN A 24 5.59 -1.44 -9.60
CA ASN A 24 6.01 -0.12 -10.09
C ASN A 24 4.83 0.76 -10.50
N LEU A 25 3.80 0.17 -11.12
CA LEU A 25 2.57 0.88 -11.43
C LEU A 25 1.89 1.37 -10.15
N LEU A 26 1.72 0.50 -9.14
CA LEU A 26 1.14 0.87 -7.85
C LEU A 26 1.89 2.02 -7.19
N LYS A 27 3.23 2.02 -7.22
CA LYS A 27 4.03 3.13 -6.67
C LYS A 27 3.67 4.45 -7.32
N LEU A 28 3.50 4.46 -8.64
CA LEU A 28 3.11 5.65 -9.40
C LEU A 28 1.67 6.07 -9.07
N THR A 29 0.75 5.10 -8.98
CA THR A 29 -0.66 5.34 -8.66
C THR A 29 -0.83 5.89 -7.25
N VAL A 30 -0.15 5.34 -6.24
CA VAL A 30 -0.20 5.86 -4.86
C VAL A 30 0.32 7.30 -4.76
N ARG A 31 1.30 7.67 -5.59
CA ARG A 31 1.88 9.03 -5.59
C ARG A 31 1.01 10.06 -6.30
N ASN A 32 0.39 9.69 -7.40
CA ASN A 32 -0.19 10.66 -8.34
C ASN A 32 -1.67 10.44 -8.63
N GLY A 33 -2.20 9.26 -8.32
CA GLY A 33 -3.57 8.88 -8.63
C GLY A 33 -4.57 9.37 -7.59
N ASP A 34 -5.83 9.34 -7.97
CA ASP A 34 -6.93 9.58 -7.05
C ASP A 34 -7.24 8.34 -6.18
N GLU A 35 -8.11 8.52 -5.20
CA GLU A 35 -8.49 7.47 -4.26
C GLU A 35 -9.05 6.21 -4.95
N ARG A 36 -9.86 6.37 -6.00
CA ARG A 36 -10.47 5.26 -6.73
C ARG A 36 -9.43 4.49 -7.53
N GLU A 37 -8.51 5.20 -8.17
CA GLU A 37 -7.38 4.62 -8.89
C GLU A 37 -6.48 3.82 -7.94
N ILE A 38 -6.22 4.36 -6.74
CA ILE A 38 -5.43 3.69 -5.71
C ILE A 38 -6.13 2.43 -5.22
N ILE A 39 -7.43 2.49 -4.90
CA ILE A 39 -8.21 1.32 -4.47
C ILE A 39 -8.20 0.23 -5.54
N ALA A 40 -8.47 0.60 -6.80
CA ALA A 40 -8.48 -0.35 -7.91
C ALA A 40 -7.10 -1.02 -8.09
N ALA A 41 -6.02 -0.24 -8.02
CA ALA A 41 -4.66 -0.76 -8.12
C ALA A 41 -4.31 -1.70 -6.96
N LEU A 42 -4.71 -1.38 -5.73
CA LEU A 42 -4.48 -2.24 -4.56
C LEU A 42 -5.24 -3.57 -4.65
N ILE A 43 -6.49 -3.56 -5.12
CA ILE A 43 -7.29 -4.77 -5.33
C ILE A 43 -6.66 -5.66 -6.40
N ASP A 44 -6.29 -5.10 -7.56
CA ASP A 44 -5.64 -5.86 -8.64
C ASP A 44 -4.34 -6.51 -8.19
N ILE A 45 -3.57 -5.82 -7.34
CA ILE A 45 -2.34 -6.34 -6.79
C ILE A 45 -2.58 -7.42 -5.72
N GLY A 46 -3.58 -7.26 -4.86
CA GLY A 46 -3.94 -8.23 -3.84
C GLY A 46 -4.27 -9.60 -4.46
N ALA A 47 -4.86 -9.61 -5.65
CA ALA A 47 -5.14 -10.82 -6.42
C ALA A 47 -3.88 -11.54 -6.94
N THR A 48 -2.70 -10.89 -6.95
CA THR A 48 -1.45 -11.47 -7.48
C THR A 48 -0.59 -12.20 -6.45
N GLY A 49 -1.00 -12.20 -5.17
CA GLY A 49 -0.30 -12.90 -4.10
C GLY A 49 1.07 -12.31 -3.74
N VAL A 50 1.32 -11.05 -4.07
CA VAL A 50 2.57 -10.35 -3.72
C VAL A 50 2.68 -10.18 -2.20
N ASP A 51 3.85 -10.52 -1.65
CA ASP A 51 4.15 -10.29 -0.24
C ASP A 51 4.67 -8.86 -0.01
N PHE A 52 3.79 -7.99 0.47
CA PHE A 52 4.12 -6.58 0.73
C PHE A 52 5.14 -6.37 1.84
N LYS A 53 5.36 -7.37 2.71
CA LYS A 53 6.41 -7.31 3.75
C LYS A 53 7.81 -7.23 3.15
N GLN A 54 8.01 -7.75 1.94
CA GLN A 54 9.30 -7.77 1.26
C GLN A 54 9.54 -6.51 0.42
N THR A 55 8.56 -5.62 0.34
CA THR A 55 8.71 -4.37 -0.41
C THR A 55 9.39 -3.32 0.46
N SER A 56 10.42 -2.66 -0.09
CA SER A 56 11.12 -1.56 0.58
C SER A 56 10.40 -0.21 0.43
N PHE A 57 9.27 -0.18 -0.28
CA PHE A 57 8.55 1.03 -0.59
C PHE A 57 7.44 1.26 0.42
N ASP A 58 7.42 2.42 1.05
CA ASP A 58 6.39 2.72 2.05
C ASP A 58 5.13 3.30 1.39
N TYR A 59 4.23 2.42 0.93
CA TYR A 59 2.98 2.85 0.31
C TYR A 59 2.08 3.68 1.25
N ILE A 60 2.15 3.47 2.57
CA ILE A 60 1.34 4.22 3.54
C ILE A 60 1.89 5.65 3.67
N TYR A 61 3.21 5.81 3.82
CA TYR A 61 3.85 7.13 3.84
C TYR A 61 3.56 7.92 2.56
N GLU A 62 3.72 7.27 1.41
CA GLU A 62 3.54 7.90 0.11
C GLU A 62 2.09 8.34 -0.08
N TYR A 63 1.13 7.52 0.33
CA TYR A 63 -0.28 7.88 0.34
C TYR A 63 -0.56 9.11 1.22
N PHE A 64 -0.10 9.14 2.47
CA PHE A 64 -0.29 10.32 3.33
C PHE A 64 0.41 11.58 2.79
N SER A 65 1.47 11.39 2.01
CA SER A 65 2.22 12.49 1.40
C SER A 65 1.49 13.09 0.21
N SER A 66 0.89 12.27 -0.65
CA SER A 66 0.19 12.70 -1.86
C SER A 66 -1.26 13.09 -1.60
N ALA A 67 -1.90 12.48 -0.60
CA ALA A 67 -3.33 12.63 -0.38
C ALA A 67 -3.72 14.02 0.14
N ARG A 68 -4.75 14.59 -0.49
CA ARG A 68 -5.44 15.79 0.03
C ARG A 68 -6.37 15.45 1.19
N ILE A 69 -6.98 14.26 1.15
CA ILE A 69 -7.84 13.69 2.19
C ILE A 69 -7.42 12.24 2.41
N ILE A 70 -7.34 11.83 3.66
CA ILE A 70 -6.96 10.47 4.03
C ILE A 70 -8.21 9.57 4.00
N ASP A 71 -8.31 8.72 2.98
CA ASP A 71 -9.36 7.71 2.89
C ASP A 71 -9.07 6.46 3.73
N VAL A 72 -10.09 6.00 4.47
CA VAL A 72 -10.03 4.84 5.37
C VAL A 72 -9.92 3.53 4.62
N LEU A 73 -10.66 3.38 3.52
CA LEU A 73 -10.67 2.14 2.76
C LEU A 73 -9.29 1.86 2.17
N VAL A 74 -8.62 2.88 1.63
CA VAL A 74 -7.23 2.76 1.15
C VAL A 74 -6.30 2.24 2.26
N ILE A 75 -6.43 2.76 3.48
CA ILE A 75 -5.57 2.35 4.60
C ILE A 75 -5.90 0.94 5.06
N MET A 76 -7.18 0.61 5.19
CA MET A 76 -7.59 -0.75 5.56
C MET A 76 -7.05 -1.77 4.56
N LEU A 77 -7.06 -1.46 3.26
CA LEU A 77 -6.47 -2.30 2.23
C LEU A 77 -4.95 -2.45 2.42
N LEU A 78 -4.20 -1.35 2.59
CA LEU A 78 -2.76 -1.39 2.83
C LEU A 78 -2.40 -2.21 4.10
N LEU A 79 -3.16 -2.04 5.18
CA LEU A 79 -2.98 -2.77 6.43
C LEU A 79 -3.33 -4.27 6.30
N ASN A 80 -4.35 -4.61 5.52
CA ASN A 80 -4.75 -6.00 5.23
C ASN A 80 -3.70 -6.72 4.38
N MET A 81 -3.03 -6.02 3.48
CA MET A 81 -1.89 -6.56 2.74
C MET A 81 -0.63 -6.76 3.61
N LYS A 82 -0.71 -6.49 4.93
CA LYS A 82 0.41 -6.59 5.88
C LYS A 82 1.59 -5.68 5.49
N HIS A 83 1.28 -4.53 4.91
CA HIS A 83 2.29 -3.54 4.56
C HIS A 83 3.04 -3.03 5.81
N PRO A 84 4.38 -2.95 5.82
CA PRO A 84 5.13 -2.41 6.95
C PRO A 84 4.84 -0.91 7.14
N LEU A 85 4.75 -0.48 8.39
CA LEU A 85 4.58 0.92 8.76
C LEU A 85 5.94 1.53 9.09
N SER A 86 6.33 2.61 8.40
CA SER A 86 7.52 3.38 8.81
C SER A 86 7.18 4.47 9.81
N GLU A 87 8.18 4.87 10.60
CA GLU A 87 8.11 6.03 11.48
C GLU A 87 7.71 7.31 10.73
N GLY A 88 8.11 7.45 9.46
CA GLY A 88 7.72 8.57 8.62
C GLY A 88 6.22 8.60 8.35
N ALA A 89 5.61 7.43 8.09
CA ALA A 89 4.16 7.32 7.88
C ALA A 89 3.40 7.72 9.15
N ILE A 90 3.89 7.29 10.31
CA ILE A 90 3.33 7.63 11.63
C ILE A 90 3.35 9.15 11.85
N LYS A 91 4.53 9.78 11.66
CA LYS A 91 4.69 11.24 11.82
C LYS A 91 3.77 12.03 10.90
N LYS A 92 3.60 11.59 9.64
CA LYS A 92 2.68 12.24 8.70
C LYS A 92 1.21 12.08 9.08
N ALA A 93 0.83 10.93 9.63
CA ALA A 93 -0.52 10.73 10.14
C ALA A 93 -0.83 11.75 11.25
N TYR A 94 0.05 11.88 12.26
CA TYR A 94 -0.13 12.88 13.33
C TYR A 94 -0.13 14.32 12.81
N ALA A 95 0.75 14.68 11.88
CA ALA A 95 0.78 16.03 11.31
C ALA A 95 -0.52 16.41 10.58
N ARG A 96 -1.29 15.42 10.10
CA ARG A 96 -2.60 15.67 9.47
C ARG A 96 -3.76 15.70 10.48
N GLN A 97 -3.56 15.30 11.74
CA GLN A 97 -4.58 15.45 12.81
C GLN A 97 -4.88 16.93 13.10
N SER A 98 -3.87 17.80 13.01
CA SER A 98 -4.02 19.22 13.33
C SER A 98 -4.76 20.03 12.25
N ASP A 99 -4.97 19.46 11.06
CA ASP A 99 -5.36 20.23 9.87
C ASP A 99 -6.89 20.27 9.57
N SER A 100 -7.80 19.58 10.29
CA SER A 100 -9.26 19.82 10.09
C SER A 100 -10.24 19.13 11.05
N GLU A 101 -11.36 19.84 11.31
CA GLU A 101 -12.68 19.49 11.85
C GLU A 101 -12.97 18.01 12.21
N GLU A 102 -13.48 17.87 13.44
CA GLU A 102 -13.85 16.71 14.29
C GLU A 102 -14.10 15.33 13.63
N SER A 103 -14.59 15.29 12.39
CA SER A 103 -14.77 14.03 11.65
C SER A 103 -13.46 13.40 11.15
N ARG A 104 -12.42 14.20 10.80
CA ARG A 104 -11.12 13.64 10.39
C ARG A 104 -10.27 13.16 11.57
N SER A 105 -10.48 13.73 12.75
CA SER A 105 -9.76 13.36 13.98
C SER A 105 -10.04 11.93 14.42
N ALA A 106 -11.29 11.46 14.33
CA ALA A 106 -11.64 10.10 14.72
C ALA A 106 -10.97 9.03 13.84
N TYR A 107 -10.84 9.29 12.54
CA TYR A 107 -10.20 8.37 11.60
C TYR A 107 -8.70 8.30 11.78
N ILE A 108 -8.03 9.45 11.92
CA ILE A 108 -6.59 9.45 12.16
C ILE A 108 -6.27 8.84 13.53
N SER A 109 -7.09 9.06 14.56
CA SER A 109 -6.95 8.34 15.83
C SER A 109 -7.14 6.83 15.66
N LEU A 110 -8.11 6.34 14.88
CA LEU A 110 -8.27 4.91 14.60
C LEU A 110 -7.05 4.33 13.87
N ILE A 111 -6.50 5.08 12.92
CA ILE A 111 -5.30 4.71 12.17
C ILE A 111 -4.11 4.63 13.13
N VAL A 112 -3.89 5.67 13.95
CA VAL A 112 -2.84 5.72 14.97
C VAL A 112 -3.00 4.58 15.98
N ASP A 113 -4.20 4.35 16.51
CA ASP A 113 -4.51 3.24 17.42
C ASP A 113 -4.18 1.88 16.80
N THR A 114 -4.48 1.71 15.52
CA THR A 114 -4.21 0.46 14.78
C THR A 114 -2.71 0.30 14.49
N ILE A 115 -2.01 1.41 14.28
CA ILE A 115 -0.55 1.47 14.13
C ILE A 115 0.13 1.10 15.45
N GLU A 116 -0.26 1.73 16.56
CA GLU A 116 0.33 1.53 17.90
C GLU A 116 0.10 0.10 18.40
N LYS A 117 -1.08 -0.49 18.19
CA LYS A 117 -1.41 -1.85 18.65
C LYS A 117 -0.71 -2.98 17.87
N ARG A 118 -0.06 -2.67 16.74
CA ARG A 118 0.67 -3.66 15.92
C ARG A 118 2.16 -3.76 16.27
N TRP A 119 2.66 -2.87 17.15
CA TRP A 119 4.00 -2.91 17.73
C TRP A 119 3.93 -3.41 19.19
#